data_AF-A0A836RC50-F1
#
_entry.id   AF-A0A836RC50-F1
#
_cell.length_a   1.000
_cell.length_b   1.000
_cell.length_c   1.000
_cell.angle_alpha   90.00
_cell.angle_beta   90.00
_cell.angle_gamma   90.00
#
_symmetry.space_group_name_H-M   'P 1'
#
loop_
_entity.id
_entity.type
_entity.pdbx_description
1 polymer ?
#
loop_
_entity_poly.entity_id
_entity_poly.type
_entity_poly.pdbx_seq_one_letter_code
_entity_poly.pdbx_strand_id
1 'polypeptide(L)'
;MQRTARFVVCVGLFAWGTSPACPADNCLTPQEQAEGWKLLFNGRDYTGWKCSNGKPVGSPVEDGAIMPYRSGGYLVVYEKPFRDFILKCDVRMSEECNSGIFLR
;
A
#
# COMPACT_ATOMS: atom_id res chain seq x y z
N MET A 1 -11.77 64.11 -10.09
CA MET A 1 -11.16 62.85 -10.59
C MET A 1 -10.82 61.97 -9.40
N GLN A 2 -11.10 60.69 -9.55
CA GLN A 2 -11.38 59.71 -8.49
C GLN A 2 -10.12 58.98 -7.96
N ARG A 3 -10.30 58.41 -6.76
CA ARG A 3 -9.66 57.20 -6.17
C ARG A 3 -8.34 57.39 -5.40
N THR A 4 -8.33 57.03 -4.12
CA THR A 4 -8.17 55.62 -3.72
C THR A 4 -8.50 55.42 -2.23
N ALA A 5 -9.44 54.51 -1.94
CA ALA A 5 -9.74 54.05 -0.58
C ALA A 5 -8.96 52.74 -0.32
N ARG A 6 -8.34 52.63 0.85
CA ARG A 6 -7.67 51.41 1.31
C ARG A 6 -8.70 50.53 2.02
N PHE A 7 -8.96 49.34 1.49
CA PHE A 7 -9.71 48.29 2.18
C PHE A 7 -8.74 47.23 2.68
N VAL A 8 -8.79 46.96 3.98
CA VAL A 8 -8.20 45.77 4.59
C VAL A 8 -9.34 44.77 4.75
N VAL A 9 -9.23 43.62 4.09
CA VAL A 9 -10.14 42.49 4.28
C VAL A 9 -9.35 41.40 5.02
N CYS A 10 -9.72 41.15 6.28
CA CYS A 10 -9.33 39.93 6.99
C CYS A 10 -10.32 38.83 6.60
N VAL A 11 -9.90 37.89 5.76
CA VAL A 11 -10.67 36.65 5.51
C VAL A 11 -10.17 35.61 6.50
N GLY A 12 -11.08 35.14 7.36
CA GLY A 12 -10.80 34.14 8.39
C GLY A 12 -10.37 32.81 7.78
N LEU A 13 -9.38 32.18 8.42
CA LEU A 13 -8.94 30.82 8.13
C LEU A 13 -10.03 29.83 8.56
N PHE A 14 -10.80 29.33 7.60
CA PHE A 14 -11.57 28.09 7.79
C PHE A 14 -10.57 26.93 7.78
N ALA A 15 -10.19 26.46 8.97
CA ALA A 15 -9.44 25.22 9.12
C ALA A 15 -10.42 24.05 8.92
N TRP A 16 -10.51 23.53 7.70
CA TRP A 16 -11.04 22.19 7.49
C TRP A 16 -10.07 21.18 8.09
N GLY A 17 -10.44 20.65 9.26
CA GLY A 17 -9.78 19.47 9.82
C GLY A 17 -10.05 18.27 8.94
N THR A 18 -9.19 18.01 7.96
CA THR A 18 -9.19 16.75 7.23
C THR A 18 -8.52 15.69 8.10
N SER A 19 -9.32 14.86 8.77
CA SER A 19 -8.77 13.61 9.31
C SER A 19 -8.41 12.70 8.13
N PRO A 20 -7.19 12.15 8.05
CA PRO A 20 -6.80 11.25 6.98
C PRO A 20 -7.41 9.88 7.26
N ALA A 21 -8.62 9.62 6.76
CA ALA A 21 -9.00 8.25 6.50
C ALA A 21 -8.27 7.88 5.22
N CYS A 22 -7.33 6.94 5.27
CA CYS A 22 -6.73 6.38 4.08
C CYS A 22 -7.72 5.36 3.52
N PRO A 23 -8.52 5.69 2.49
CA PRO A 23 -9.55 4.81 1.95
C PRO A 23 -9.04 4.11 0.68
N ALA A 24 -7.72 4.09 0.49
CA ALA A 24 -7.04 3.60 -0.69
C ALA A 24 -6.30 2.30 -0.36
N ASP A 25 -6.16 1.43 -1.36
CA ASP A 25 -5.42 0.18 -1.24
C ASP A 25 -4.00 0.41 -0.70
N ASN A 26 -3.47 -0.60 -0.01
CA ASN A 26 -2.13 -0.59 0.57
C ASN A 26 -1.91 0.51 1.62
N CYS A 27 -2.92 0.73 2.47
CA CYS A 27 -2.85 1.69 3.56
C CYS A 27 -3.62 1.19 4.77
N LEU A 28 -3.04 1.34 5.96
CA LEU A 28 -3.71 0.93 7.20
C LEU A 28 -4.64 2.03 7.68
N THR A 29 -5.88 1.66 7.98
CA THR A 29 -6.80 2.53 8.70
C THR A 29 -6.28 2.86 10.11
N PRO A 30 -6.74 3.95 10.74
CA PRO A 30 -6.34 4.25 12.13
C PRO A 30 -6.65 3.13 13.11
N GLN A 31 -7.76 2.40 12.88
CA GLN A 31 -8.13 1.25 13.68
C GLN A 31 -7.14 0.08 13.49
N GLU A 32 -6.81 -0.27 12.25
CA GLU A 32 -5.84 -1.33 11.97
C GLU A 32 -4.46 -1.00 12.59
N GLN A 33 -4.04 0.27 12.56
CA GLN A 33 -2.82 0.71 13.24
C GLN A 33 -2.92 0.53 14.76
N ALA A 34 -4.04 0.89 15.37
CA ALA A 34 -4.27 0.72 16.81
C ALA A 34 -4.33 -0.75 17.25
N GLU A 35 -4.82 -1.64 16.39
CA GLU A 35 -4.85 -3.08 16.60
C GLU A 35 -3.49 -3.76 16.34
N GLY A 36 -2.48 -3.01 15.88
CA GLY A 36 -1.13 -3.52 15.66
C GLY A 36 -0.93 -4.22 14.31
N TRP A 37 -1.82 -4.00 13.33
CA TRP A 37 -1.60 -4.49 11.98
C TRP A 37 -0.34 -3.87 11.36
N LYS A 38 0.32 -4.67 10.52
CA LYS A 38 1.48 -4.23 9.76
C LYS A 38 1.22 -4.37 8.28
N LEU A 39 1.45 -3.29 7.55
CA LEU A 39 1.40 -3.30 6.10
C LEU A 39 2.61 -4.07 5.54
N LEU A 40 2.35 -5.18 4.83
CA LEU A 40 3.40 -6.01 4.23
C LEU A 40 3.79 -5.53 2.82
N PHE A 41 2.87 -4.91 2.10
CA PHE A 41 3.10 -4.40 0.75
C PHE A 41 2.69 -2.94 0.66
N ASN A 42 3.55 -2.11 0.08
CA ASN A 42 3.38 -0.65 0.06
C ASN A 42 2.63 -0.13 -1.18
N GLY A 43 2.20 -1.03 -2.07
CA GLY A 43 1.50 -0.68 -3.31
C GLY A 43 2.40 -0.10 -4.42
N ARG A 44 3.71 0.00 -4.22
CA ARG A 44 4.63 0.73 -5.12
C ARG A 44 5.80 -0.09 -5.60
N ASP A 45 6.40 -0.89 -4.72
CA ASP A 45 7.61 -1.64 -5.02
C ASP A 45 7.73 -2.89 -4.12
N TYR A 46 8.74 -3.71 -4.40
CA TYR A 46 9.01 -4.96 -3.69
C TYR A 46 9.86 -4.77 -2.42
N THR A 47 9.82 -3.61 -1.77
CA THR A 47 10.52 -3.42 -0.49
C THR A 47 10.08 -4.47 0.53
N GLY A 48 11.02 -5.27 1.03
CA GLY A 48 10.75 -6.37 1.95
C GLY A 48 10.31 -7.68 1.28
N TRP A 49 10.33 -7.75 -0.05
CA TRP A 49 10.01 -8.93 -0.84
C TRP A 49 11.15 -9.31 -1.78
N LYS A 50 11.30 -10.60 -2.04
CA LYS A 50 12.28 -11.14 -2.99
C LYS A 50 11.77 -12.42 -3.63
N CYS A 51 12.46 -12.90 -4.66
CA CYS A 51 12.24 -14.25 -5.14
C CYS A 51 12.78 -15.28 -4.13
N SER A 52 12.12 -16.43 -4.04
CA SER A 52 12.54 -17.61 -3.24
C SER A 52 13.96 -18.10 -3.54
N ASN A 53 14.49 -17.84 -4.73
CA ASN A 53 15.89 -18.12 -5.09
C ASN A 53 16.88 -17.02 -4.65
N GLY A 54 16.43 -16.04 -3.87
CA GLY A 54 17.23 -14.93 -3.35
C GLY A 54 17.43 -13.74 -4.29
N LYS A 55 16.96 -13.82 -5.55
CA LYS A 55 17.08 -12.72 -6.52
C LYS A 55 15.99 -11.66 -6.29
N PRO A 56 16.17 -10.42 -6.78
CA PRO A 56 15.10 -9.42 -6.84
C PRO A 56 13.89 -9.91 -7.64
N VAL A 57 12.72 -9.34 -7.38
CA VAL A 57 11.51 -9.59 -8.17
C VAL A 57 11.63 -8.83 -9.50
N GLY A 58 11.55 -9.56 -10.61
CA GLY A 58 11.72 -9.01 -11.95
C GLY A 58 10.43 -8.57 -12.64
N SER A 59 9.27 -8.98 -12.14
CA SER A 59 7.96 -8.52 -12.61
C SER A 59 7.65 -7.13 -12.06
N PRO A 60 6.89 -6.29 -12.78
CA PRO A 60 6.47 -4.99 -12.26
C PRO A 60 5.42 -5.13 -11.15
N VAL A 61 5.21 -4.06 -10.38
CA VAL A 61 3.97 -3.88 -9.61
C VAL A 61 2.88 -3.42 -10.58
N GLU A 62 1.71 -4.05 -10.54
CA GLU A 62 0.59 -3.75 -11.43
C GLU A 62 -0.64 -3.39 -10.59
N ASP A 63 -1.30 -2.28 -10.91
CA ASP A 63 -2.48 -1.78 -10.19
C ASP A 63 -2.30 -1.69 -8.66
N GLY A 64 -1.08 -1.38 -8.21
CA GLY A 64 -0.76 -1.37 -6.78
C GLY A 64 -0.83 -2.76 -6.12
N ALA A 65 -0.58 -3.84 -6.87
CA ALA A 65 -0.55 -5.21 -6.39
C ALA A 65 0.74 -5.95 -6.80
N ILE A 66 1.10 -6.96 -6.01
CA ILE A 66 2.20 -7.89 -6.30
C ILE A 66 1.82 -8.75 -7.51
N MET A 67 2.71 -8.83 -8.51
CA MET A 67 2.55 -9.69 -9.68
C MET A 67 3.55 -10.84 -9.63
N PRO A 68 3.20 -12.04 -9.11
CA PRO A 68 4.17 -13.13 -8.97
C PRO A 68 4.55 -13.78 -10.30
N TYR A 69 3.70 -13.67 -11.33
CA TYR A 69 3.94 -14.22 -12.65
C TYR A 69 5.17 -13.56 -13.30
N ARG A 70 6.08 -14.38 -13.84
CA ARG A 70 7.36 -13.93 -14.44
C ARG A 70 8.26 -13.11 -13.50
N SER A 71 8.12 -13.28 -12.18
CA SER A 71 8.98 -12.67 -11.18
C SER A 71 10.47 -13.06 -11.28
N GLY A 72 10.79 -14.16 -11.97
CA GLY A 72 12.16 -14.69 -12.06
C GLY A 72 12.52 -15.69 -10.94
N GLY A 73 11.56 -16.03 -10.09
CA GLY A 73 11.64 -17.10 -9.09
C GLY A 73 10.41 -18.00 -9.13
N TYR A 74 10.42 -19.06 -8.31
CA TYR A 74 9.25 -19.94 -8.14
C TYR A 74 8.16 -19.27 -7.31
N LEU A 75 8.56 -18.64 -6.19
CA LEU A 75 7.72 -17.83 -5.31
C LEU A 75 8.31 -16.42 -5.13
N VAL A 76 7.42 -15.45 -4.90
CA VAL A 76 7.74 -14.14 -4.30
C VAL A 76 7.48 -14.25 -2.80
N VAL A 77 8.49 -13.98 -1.98
CA VAL A 77 8.49 -14.24 -0.54
C VAL A 77 8.81 -12.97 0.24
N TYR A 78 8.13 -12.77 1.37
CA TYR A 78 8.48 -11.70 2.31
C TYR A 78 9.76 -12.09 3.03
N GLU A 79 10.67 -11.13 3.21
CA GLU A 79 12.03 -11.42 3.68
C GLU A 79 12.08 -11.87 5.15
N LYS A 80 11.15 -11.39 5.97
CA LYS A 80 11.16 -11.64 7.41
C LYS A 80 10.20 -12.78 7.76
N PRO A 81 10.66 -13.80 8.50
CA PRO A 81 9.78 -14.86 8.97
C PRO A 81 8.80 -14.32 10.02
N PHE A 82 7.63 -14.94 10.09
CA PHE A 82 6.65 -14.75 11.14
C PHE A 82 6.37 -16.10 11.81
N ARG A 83 5.87 -16.07 13.06
CA ARG A 83 5.40 -17.27 13.76
C ARG A 83 3.88 -17.26 13.86
N ASP A 84 3.35 -16.66 14.93
CA ASP A 84 1.92 -16.54 15.15
C ASP A 84 1.44 -15.23 14.50
N PHE A 85 0.50 -15.31 13.58
CA PHE A 85 -0.03 -14.13 12.87
C PHE A 85 -1.45 -14.35 12.37
N ILE A 86 -2.11 -13.24 12.06
CA ILE A 86 -3.32 -13.19 11.25
C ILE A 86 -2.94 -12.52 9.93
N LEU A 87 -3.28 -13.15 8.80
CA LEU A 87 -3.05 -12.58 7.47
C LEU A 87 -4.39 -12.12 6.89
N LYS A 88 -4.43 -10.87 6.41
CA LYS A 88 -5.51 -10.30 5.62
C LYS A 88 -4.92 -9.82 4.30
N CYS A 89 -5.49 -10.25 3.19
CA CYS A 89 -5.07 -9.84 1.85
C CYS A 89 -6.21 -10.03 0.83
N ASP A 90 -6.20 -9.20 -0.20
CA ASP A 90 -7.05 -9.36 -1.37
C ASP A 90 -6.26 -10.08 -2.47
N VAL A 91 -6.96 -10.89 -3.27
CA VAL A 91 -6.37 -11.63 -4.38
C VAL A 91 -7.22 -11.47 -5.64
N ARG A 92 -6.55 -11.37 -6.79
CA ARG A 92 -7.17 -11.38 -8.12
C ARG A 92 -6.50 -12.45 -8.97
N MET A 93 -7.31 -13.21 -9.71
CA MET A 93 -6.83 -14.30 -10.56
C MET A 93 -7.62 -14.33 -11.86
N SER A 94 -6.96 -14.69 -12.97
CA SER A 94 -7.63 -15.00 -14.25
C SER A 94 -8.21 -16.41 -14.22
N GLU A 95 -9.05 -16.75 -15.21
CA GLU A 95 -9.73 -18.06 -15.29
C GLU A 95 -8.75 -19.24 -15.28
N GLU A 96 -7.61 -19.13 -15.96
CA GLU A 96 -6.59 -20.18 -16.06
C GLU A 96 -5.42 -20.01 -15.05
N CYS A 97 -5.63 -19.25 -13.98
CA CYS A 97 -4.58 -18.99 -12.99
C CYS A 97 -4.36 -20.19 -12.06
N ASN A 98 -3.09 -20.57 -11.88
CA ASN A 98 -2.66 -21.46 -10.80
C ASN A 98 -1.68 -20.69 -9.89
N SER A 99 -2.15 -20.34 -8.70
CA SER A 99 -1.38 -19.60 -7.71
C SER A 99 -1.78 -20.02 -6.30
N GLY A 100 -1.05 -19.53 -5.29
CA GLY A 100 -1.33 -19.84 -3.89
C GLY A 100 -0.62 -18.90 -2.93
N ILE A 101 -1.18 -18.81 -1.72
CA ILE A 101 -0.52 -18.18 -0.57
C ILE A 101 0.17 -19.29 0.22
N PHE A 102 1.49 -19.19 0.34
CA PHE A 102 2.30 -20.18 1.05
C PHE A 102 2.68 -19.62 2.42
N LEU A 103 2.30 -20.33 3.47
CA LEU A 103 2.61 -20.02 4.87
C LEU A 103 3.40 -21.20 5.44
N ARG A 104 4.43 -20.94 6.24
CA ARG A 104 5.10 -21.85 7.20
C ARG A 104 6.52 -21.37 7.50
#